data_AF-A0A484WWQ5-F1
#
_entry.id   AF-A0A484WWQ5-F1
#
_cell.length_a   1.000
_cell.length_b   1.000
_cell.length_c   1.000
_cell.angle_alpha   90.00
_cell.angle_beta   90.00
_cell.angle_gamma   90.00
#
_symmetry.space_group_name_H-M   'P 1'
#
loop_
_entity.id
_entity.type
_entity.pdbx_description
1 polymer ?
#
loop_
_entity_poly.entity_id
_entity_poly.type
_entity_poly.pdbx_seq_one_letter_code
_entity_poly.pdbx_strand_id
1 'polypeptide(L)' 'MTSRYIAIDWGSTNLRAWLYQGEQCLGEQAIRSRRYASEW' A
#
# COMPACT_ATOMS: atom_id res chain seq x y z
N MET A 1 16.13 17.33 8.68
CA MET A 1 16.09 16.08 7.88
C MET A 1 14.79 15.38 8.17
N THR A 2 13.88 15.25 7.20
CA THR A 2 12.73 14.36 7.33
C THR A 2 13.09 13.05 6.65
N SER A 3 13.01 11.94 7.38
CA SER A 3 13.24 10.61 6.81
C SER A 3 12.12 10.27 5.81
N ARG A 4 12.46 9.42 4.83
CA ARG A 4 11.48 8.78 3.96
C ARG A 4 11.26 7.36 4.44
N TYR A 5 10.03 6.90 4.42
CA TYR A 5 9.68 5.54 4.78
C TYR A 5 8.51 5.02 3.94
N ILE A 6 8.41 3.69 3.87
CA ILE A 6 7.28 3.01 3.25
C ILE A 6 6.44 2.41 4.37
N ALA A 7 5.17 2.80 4.44
CA ALA A 7 4.18 2.13 5.27
C ALA A 7 3.54 1.00 4.43
N ILE A 8 3.41 -0.20 5.00
CA ILE A 8 2.76 -1.33 4.33
C ILE A 8 1.65 -1.86 5.23
N ASP A 9 0.46 -1.99 4.64
CA ASP A 9 -0.66 -2.76 5.17
C ASP A 9 -0.81 -4.04 4.34
N TRP A 10 -0.53 -5.19 4.96
CA TRP A 10 -0.46 -6.48 4.28
C TRP A 10 -1.53 -7.43 4.79
N GLY A 11 -2.73 -7.31 4.22
CA GLY A 11 -3.80 -8.28 4.38
C GLY A 11 -3.61 -9.53 3.54
N SER A 12 -4.32 -10.61 3.86
CA SER A 12 -4.23 -11.90 3.17
C SER A 12 -4.60 -11.85 1.68
N THR A 13 -5.46 -10.90 1.27
CA THR A 13 -5.95 -10.74 -0.11
C THR A 13 -5.68 -9.36 -0.71
N ASN A 14 -5.24 -8.40 0.12
CA ASN A 14 -5.01 -7.00 -0.26
C ASN A 14 -3.68 -6.52 0.32
N LEU A 15 -2.84 -5.95 -0.52
CA LEU A 15 -1.60 -5.28 -0.13
C LEU A 15 -1.73 -3.80 -0.47
N ARG A 16 -1.43 -2.93 0.49
CA ARG A 16 -1.39 -1.47 0.30
C ARG A 16 -0.06 -0.93 0.78
N ALA A 17 0.49 0.01 0.03
CA ALA A 17 1.77 0.63 0.33
C ALA A 17 1.70 2.13 0.11
N TRP A 18 2.37 2.89 0.98
CA TRP A 18 2.47 4.34 0.88
C TRP A 18 3.90 4.80 1.03
N LEU A 19 4.31 5.78 0.23
CA LEU A 19 5.57 6.49 0.40
C LEU A 19 5.34 7.78 1.19
N TYR A 20 5.97 7.89 2.34
CA TYR A 20 5.91 9.08 3.20
C TYR A 20 7.25 9.82 3.26
N GLN A 21 7.17 11.14 3.43
CA GLN A 21 8.27 11.99 3.89
C GLN A 21 7.79 12.78 5.12
N GLY A 22 8.22 12.36 6.32
CA GLY A 22 7.56 12.79 7.55
C GLY A 22 6.09 12.38 7.54
N GLU A 23 5.18 13.32 7.79
CA GLU A 23 3.73 13.06 7.77
C GLU A 23 3.10 13.23 6.38
N GLN A 24 3.86 13.68 5.38
CA GLN A 24 3.35 13.92 4.04
C GLN A 24 3.34 12.63 3.22
N CYS A 25 2.15 12.25 2.74
CA CYS A 25 2.00 11.17 1.75
C CYS A 25 2.41 11.67 0.36
N LEU A 26 3.38 11.01 -0.25
CA LEU A 26 3.87 11.32 -1.59
C LEU A 26 3.25 10.41 -2.67
N GLY A 27 2.71 9.26 -2.27
CA GLY A 27 2.05 8.33 -3.18
C GLY A 27 1.52 7.08 -2.49
N GLU A 28 0.53 6.44 -3.10
CA GLU A 28 -0.10 5.19 -2.67
C GLU A 28 -0.12 4.18 -3.82
N GLN A 29 0.04 2.89 -3.50
CA GLN A 29 -0.18 1.77 -4.39
C GLN A 29 -1.00 0.69 -3.67
N ALA A 30 -1.91 0.05 -4.39
CA ALA A 30 -2.70 -1.06 -3.86
C ALA A 30 -2.76 -2.21 -4.86
N ILE A 31 -2.53 -3.42 -4.37
CA ILE A 31 -2.58 -4.66 -5.15
C ILE A 31 -3.59 -5.59 -4.47
N ARG A 32 -4.50 -6.17 -5.26
CA ARG A 32 -5.42 -7.21 -4.79
C ARG A 32 -5.05 -8.53 -5.43
N SER A 33 -5.13 -9.61 -4.66
CA SER A 33 -4.91 -10.95 -5.19
C SER A 33 -5.96 -11.27 -6.26
N ARG A 34 -5.51 -11.58 -7.49
CA ARG A 34 -6.41 -12.00 -8.58
C ARG A 34 -7.12 -13.32 -8.31
N ARG A 35 -6.57 -14.17 -7.41
CA ARG A 35 -7.19 -15.44 -7.00
C ARG A 35 -8.53 -15.30 -6.28
N TYR A 36 -8.80 -14.14 -5.67
CA TYR A 36 -10.07 -13.84 -4.99
C TYR A 36 -10.88 -12.74 -5.68
N ALA A 37 -10.50 -12.34 -6.90
CA ALA A 37 -11.34 -11.50 -7.75
C ALA A 37 -12.40 -12.40 -8.37
N SER A 38 -13.40 -12.79 -7.57
CA SER A 38 -14.46 -13.67 -8.04
C SER A 38 -15.25 -13.01 -9.17
N GLU A 39 -15.47 -13.83 -10.18
CA GLU A 39 -16.22 -13.62 -11.41
C GLU A 39 -17.67 -13.21 -11.11
N TRP A 40 -17.98 -11.93 -11.32
CA TRP A 40 -19.31 -11.41 -11.63
C TRP A 40 -19.16 -10.25 -12.59
#